data_AF-A0A9P4MUB6-F1
#
_entry.id   AF-A0A9P4MUB6-F1
#
_cell.length_a   1.000
_cell.length_b   1.000
_cell.length_c   1.000
_cell.angle_alpha   90.00
_cell.angle_beta   90.00
_cell.angle_gamma   90.00
#
_symmetry.space_group_name_H-M   'P 1'
#
loop_
_entity.id
_entity.type
_entity.pdbx_description
1 polymer ?
#
loop_
_entity_poly.entity_id
_entity_poly.type
_entity_poly.pdbx_seq_one_letter_code
_entity_poly.pdbx_strand_id
1 'polypeptide(L)'
;MSWTLDTRFNNVYVYVYDSSESSRPSGLGVDYDVESVGLLEERLEERSEESIFQQLKAFAERSRNSSLLSVVSPTDSLYDISDSLDDYTDVDSDDYMNDDMEYEMISSTSVAETPCPRHTETNSTANNTRLDFTSITALRHEERKKSHKWSSEDRLLLSCLYRWFDSSTDTTAIPRIFNTLTSLNLKYSTIRRQFEDSMVLFGPDAYPELRIFYSAFDDPRYEDILAMISSEAKKLKIHLPRRLGDVDFGPAFGKARRARSKRTRERYNDLVRRAQLLAAQTSRSLSQRSTAFGGCLLASQDVTDQFVVADENAKSIQRIRRSRYETFTPNMYLAFRIWVDGENWTIYNPNDGFISARFAELGGLHDEDAPVMCPRLLKSHIHQHLHPTGGPSPFVSVFVNLLQTMAKYRTPNTRIAVIDLAHHSLSAGDKKFHVRDKLADLRSNHNLMQWTRYKGFFEFLLWGDIPPAAILHVTSWSDLTRLASTDPDVAHILSLPIFERLNTSSRIAKHIARKALALDDNTARSIGVLARAFGLDNPTVKSRHVADFVATFIEGWSIRSSSRLSNNKATILNALAVSFAAGLNRPETPFDPKAAFVDGVIRAWTL
;
A
#
# COMPACT_ATOMS: atom_id res chain seq x y z
N MET A 1 -16.23 42.68 -18.69
CA MET A 1 -16.49 41.28 -18.30
C MET A 1 -15.20 40.50 -18.43
N SER A 2 -14.89 39.65 -17.46
CA SER A 2 -13.81 38.67 -17.60
C SER A 2 -14.42 37.28 -17.60
N TRP A 3 -13.81 36.33 -18.29
CA TRP A 3 -14.22 34.93 -18.22
C TRP A 3 -13.03 34.02 -18.00
N THR A 4 -13.27 32.81 -17.49
CA THR A 4 -12.23 31.83 -17.23
C THR A 4 -12.72 30.45 -17.64
N LEU A 5 -11.88 29.74 -18.39
CA LEU A 5 -12.10 28.36 -18.79
C LEU A 5 -11.45 27.43 -17.77
N ASP A 6 -12.19 26.47 -17.24
CA ASP A 6 -11.67 25.45 -16.32
C ASP A 6 -11.94 24.06 -16.89
N THR A 7 -10.87 23.34 -17.20
CA THR A 7 -10.92 22.00 -17.77
C THR A 7 -10.55 20.98 -16.71
N ARG A 8 -11.54 20.23 -16.22
CA ARG A 8 -11.32 19.13 -15.27
C ARG A 8 -12.21 17.95 -15.62
N PHE A 9 -11.64 16.75 -15.54
CA PHE A 9 -12.37 15.48 -15.68
C PHE A 9 -13.22 15.37 -16.96
N ASN A 10 -12.61 15.65 -18.11
CA ASN A 10 -13.23 15.62 -19.45
C ASN A 10 -14.41 16.59 -19.67
N ASN A 11 -14.69 17.51 -18.74
CA ASN A 11 -15.70 18.56 -18.90
C ASN A 11 -15.05 19.95 -18.93
N VAL A 12 -15.65 20.85 -19.72
CA VAL A 12 -15.24 22.27 -19.84
C VAL A 12 -16.26 23.15 -19.15
N TYR A 13 -15.82 23.93 -18.17
CA TYR A 13 -16.66 24.91 -17.49
C TYR A 13 -16.26 26.33 -17.90
N VAL A 14 -17.23 27.14 -18.33
CA VAL A 14 -17.04 28.55 -18.67
C VAL A 14 -17.66 29.42 -17.58
N TYR A 15 -16.83 30.20 -16.89
CA TYR A 15 -17.29 31.15 -15.88
C TYR A 15 -17.22 32.57 -16.45
N VAL A 16 -18.33 33.32 -16.40
CA VAL A 16 -18.37 34.73 -16.80
C VAL A 16 -18.54 35.59 -15.55
N TYR A 17 -17.68 36.58 -15.39
CA TYR A 17 -17.70 37.53 -14.29
C TYR A 17 -18.19 38.89 -14.77
N ASP A 18 -19.25 39.37 -14.14
CA ASP A 18 -19.67 40.76 -14.21
C ASP A 18 -18.93 41.55 -13.13
N SER A 19 -18.22 42.60 -13.53
CA SER A 19 -17.43 43.44 -12.64
C SER A 19 -18.27 44.44 -11.83
N SER A 20 -19.60 44.44 -11.96
CA SER A 20 -20.48 45.44 -11.35
C SER A 20 -21.23 45.01 -10.08
N GLU A 21 -21.16 43.74 -9.65
CA GLU A 21 -21.86 43.28 -8.43
C GLU A 21 -20.92 42.55 -7.44
N SER A 22 -20.89 43.04 -6.19
CA SER A 22 -19.97 42.60 -5.13
C SER A 22 -20.45 41.39 -4.32
N SER A 23 -21.33 40.52 -4.85
CA SER A 23 -21.85 39.38 -4.10
C SER A 23 -22.05 38.11 -4.92
N ARG A 24 -21.18 37.12 -4.65
CA ARG A 24 -21.19 35.68 -4.99
C ARG A 24 -21.50 35.26 -6.46
N PRO A 25 -20.64 34.44 -7.09
CA PRO A 25 -20.87 33.98 -8.46
C PRO A 25 -22.07 33.03 -8.54
N SER A 26 -23.05 33.37 -9.38
CA SER A 26 -24.11 32.49 -9.85
C SER A 26 -23.59 31.68 -11.05
N GLY A 27 -22.98 30.52 -10.78
CA GLY A 27 -22.50 29.63 -11.84
C GLY A 27 -23.65 28.86 -12.51
N LEU A 28 -23.80 29.03 -13.83
CA LEU A 28 -24.57 28.13 -14.69
C LEU A 28 -23.60 27.07 -15.24
N GLY A 29 -23.61 25.87 -14.66
CA GLY A 29 -22.89 24.73 -15.21
C GLY A 29 -23.69 24.08 -16.33
N VAL A 30 -23.11 24.00 -17.52
CA VAL A 30 -23.62 23.19 -18.63
C VAL A 30 -22.52 22.21 -19.01
N ASP A 31 -22.82 20.92 -18.99
CA ASP A 31 -21.86 19.87 -19.38
C ASP A 31 -21.81 19.79 -20.92
N TYR A 32 -20.60 19.84 -21.48
CA TYR A 32 -20.34 19.68 -22.91
C TYR A 32 -19.37 18.52 -23.14
N ASP A 33 -19.58 17.79 -24.25
CA ASP A 33 -18.65 16.78 -24.75
C ASP A 33 -17.46 17.43 -25.48
N VAL A 34 -16.27 16.84 -25.36
CA VAL A 34 -14.98 17.37 -25.80
C VAL A 34 -14.95 17.59 -27.33
N GLU A 35 -15.61 16.72 -28.11
CA GLU A 35 -15.70 16.88 -29.57
C GLU A 35 -16.52 18.11 -30.00
N SER A 36 -17.51 18.51 -29.19
CA SER A 36 -18.35 19.68 -29.49
C SER A 36 -17.61 21.01 -29.28
N VAL A 37 -16.54 21.00 -28.47
CA VAL A 37 -15.72 22.19 -28.17
C VAL A 37 -14.74 22.49 -29.30
N GLY A 38 -14.19 21.46 -29.97
CA GLY A 38 -13.29 21.65 -31.12
C GLY A 38 -13.95 22.36 -32.30
N LEU A 39 -15.24 22.08 -32.57
CA LEU A 39 -16.04 22.77 -33.58
C LEU A 39 -16.43 24.21 -33.18
N LEU A 40 -16.36 24.53 -31.89
CA LEU A 40 -16.65 25.86 -31.34
C LEU A 40 -15.41 26.75 -31.41
N GLU A 41 -14.22 26.24 -31.14
CA GLU A 41 -12.96 26.99 -31.25
C GLU A 41 -12.68 27.43 -32.70
N GLU A 42 -12.89 26.55 -33.68
CA GLU A 42 -12.68 26.85 -35.11
C GLU A 42 -13.64 27.93 -35.65
N ARG A 43 -14.81 28.12 -35.01
CA ARG A 43 -15.80 29.14 -35.40
C ARG A 43 -15.62 30.49 -34.70
N LEU A 44 -14.79 30.58 -33.67
CA LEU A 44 -14.66 31.76 -32.82
C LEU A 44 -13.49 32.68 -33.19
N GLU A 45 -12.57 32.26 -34.08
CA GLU A 45 -11.37 33.05 -34.41
C GLU A 45 -11.61 34.32 -35.28
N GLU A 46 -12.82 34.60 -35.78
CA GLU A 46 -13.03 35.71 -36.73
C GLU A 46 -14.11 36.76 -36.36
N ARG A 47 -14.60 36.86 -35.11
CA ARG A 47 -15.75 37.76 -34.83
C ARG A 47 -15.65 38.57 -33.54
N SER A 48 -16.31 39.73 -33.54
CA SER A 48 -16.38 40.64 -32.38
C SER A 48 -17.10 39.99 -31.18
N GLU A 49 -16.68 40.35 -29.96
CA GLU A 49 -17.15 39.76 -28.70
C GLU A 49 -18.69 39.77 -28.54
N GLU A 50 -19.35 40.81 -29.05
CA GLU A 50 -20.83 40.94 -29.03
C GLU A 50 -21.52 39.84 -29.87
N SER A 51 -20.90 39.42 -30.98
CA SER A 51 -21.44 38.38 -31.87
C SER A 51 -21.31 36.98 -31.25
N ILE A 52 -20.25 36.75 -30.47
CA ILE A 52 -19.99 35.50 -29.76
C ILE A 52 -21.04 35.29 -28.66
N PHE A 53 -21.33 36.34 -27.88
CA PHE A 53 -22.34 36.28 -26.82
C PHE A 53 -23.75 35.99 -27.35
N GLN A 54 -24.17 36.66 -28.44
CA GLN A 54 -25.50 36.42 -29.03
C GLN A 54 -25.64 35.01 -29.62
N GLN A 55 -24.57 34.44 -30.17
CA GLN A 55 -24.58 33.07 -30.69
C GLN A 55 -24.63 32.01 -29.58
N LEU A 56 -23.85 32.19 -28.50
CA LEU A 56 -23.91 31.31 -27.32
C LEU A 56 -25.30 31.34 -26.67
N LYS A 57 -25.91 32.53 -26.58
CA LYS A 57 -27.28 32.69 -26.09
C LYS A 57 -28.31 32.01 -26.98
N ALA A 58 -28.26 32.24 -28.29
CA ALA A 58 -29.18 31.62 -29.25
C ALA A 58 -29.01 30.09 -29.33
N PHE A 59 -27.78 29.58 -29.14
CA PHE A 59 -27.50 28.15 -29.10
C PHE A 59 -28.04 27.48 -27.83
N ALA A 60 -27.84 28.10 -26.66
CA ALA A 60 -28.42 27.64 -25.40
C ALA A 60 -29.96 27.65 -25.42
N GLU A 61 -30.58 28.64 -26.07
CA GLU A 61 -32.03 28.72 -26.26
C GLU A 61 -32.56 27.63 -27.23
N ARG A 62 -31.81 27.25 -28.27
CA ARG A 62 -32.17 26.14 -29.17
C ARG A 62 -32.07 24.77 -28.48
N SER A 63 -31.03 24.54 -27.68
CA SER A 63 -30.85 23.27 -26.94
C SER A 63 -31.91 23.07 -25.85
N ARG A 64 -32.50 24.15 -25.32
CA ARG A 64 -33.64 24.07 -24.39
C ARG A 64 -34.95 23.60 -25.03
N ASN A 65 -35.10 23.74 -26.35
CA ASN A 65 -36.35 23.47 -27.06
C ASN A 65 -36.32 22.20 -27.93
N SER A 66 -35.21 21.47 -27.96
CA SER A 66 -35.10 20.21 -28.71
C SER A 66 -35.46 19.01 -27.84
N SER A 67 -36.76 18.80 -27.67
CA SER A 67 -37.32 17.53 -27.22
C SER A 67 -38.34 17.07 -28.27
N LEU A 68 -37.87 16.53 -29.40
CA LEU A 68 -38.65 15.73 -30.35
C LEU A 68 -37.75 15.17 -31.47
N LEU A 69 -37.97 13.88 -31.79
CA LEU A 69 -37.43 13.04 -32.89
C LEU A 69 -36.10 12.32 -32.60
N SER A 70 -35.88 11.04 -32.93
CA SER A 70 -36.73 9.90 -33.29
C SER A 70 -35.82 8.66 -33.37
N VAL A 71 -36.41 7.50 -33.11
CA VAL A 71 -35.87 6.13 -33.22
C VAL A 71 -35.15 5.85 -34.54
N VAL A 72 -33.91 5.32 -34.48
CA VAL A 72 -33.32 4.41 -35.49
C VAL A 72 -32.39 3.41 -34.78
N SER A 73 -32.55 2.11 -35.08
CA SER A 73 -31.71 1.00 -34.60
C SER A 73 -30.33 0.97 -35.27
N PRO A 74 -29.32 0.31 -34.68
CA PRO A 74 -28.15 -0.13 -35.45
C PRO A 74 -28.08 -1.66 -35.56
N THR A 75 -28.06 -2.13 -36.81
CA THR A 75 -27.48 -3.40 -37.24
C THR A 75 -25.98 -3.22 -37.51
N ASP A 76 -25.20 -4.22 -37.11
CA ASP A 76 -23.89 -4.68 -37.61
C ASP A 76 -22.98 -3.72 -38.39
N SER A 77 -21.75 -3.51 -37.89
CA SER A 77 -20.54 -3.94 -38.62
C SER A 77 -19.29 -3.87 -37.75
N LEU A 78 -18.42 -4.86 -37.96
CA LEU A 78 -17.06 -4.95 -37.45
C LEU A 78 -16.22 -3.75 -37.89
N TYR A 79 -15.43 -3.19 -36.98
CA TYR A 79 -14.05 -2.81 -37.28
C TYR A 79 -13.14 -3.04 -36.08
N ASP A 80 -12.04 -3.72 -36.40
CA ASP A 80 -10.86 -4.03 -35.62
C ASP A 80 -10.08 -2.74 -35.33
N ILE A 81 -9.87 -2.41 -34.06
CA ILE A 81 -8.95 -1.35 -33.64
C ILE A 81 -7.95 -1.97 -32.68
N SER A 82 -6.73 -2.05 -33.17
CA SER A 82 -5.52 -2.36 -32.42
C SER A 82 -5.23 -1.21 -31.44
N ASP A 83 -5.35 -1.51 -30.14
CA ASP A 83 -4.93 -0.61 -29.06
C ASP A 83 -3.39 -0.51 -29.05
N SER A 84 -2.88 0.62 -29.55
CA SER A 84 -1.50 1.06 -29.33
C SER A 84 -1.34 1.55 -27.89
N LEU A 85 -0.73 0.71 -27.07
CA LEU A 85 -0.38 0.99 -25.68
C LEU A 85 0.97 1.72 -25.62
N ASP A 86 0.96 3.05 -25.77
CA ASP A 86 2.09 3.90 -25.44
C ASP A 86 1.56 5.23 -24.87
N ASP A 87 1.70 5.39 -23.55
CA ASP A 87 1.98 6.63 -22.82
C ASP A 87 1.36 6.58 -21.40
N TYR A 88 2.09 6.02 -20.44
CA TYR A 88 1.81 6.16 -19.01
C TYR A 88 3.11 6.04 -18.20
N THR A 89 3.93 7.10 -18.22
CA THR A 89 4.96 7.32 -17.18
C THR A 89 4.51 8.38 -16.19
N ASP A 90 3.48 8.06 -15.41
CA ASP A 90 3.22 8.72 -14.12
C ASP A 90 3.02 7.63 -13.06
N VAL A 91 4.15 6.98 -12.75
CA VAL A 91 4.26 6.01 -11.66
C VAL A 91 4.67 6.80 -10.42
N ASP A 92 3.73 6.99 -9.49
CA ASP A 92 4.03 7.29 -8.09
C ASP A 92 4.95 6.18 -7.55
N SER A 93 6.27 6.39 -7.62
CA SER A 93 7.32 5.44 -7.25
C SER A 93 7.59 5.37 -5.73
N ASP A 94 6.60 5.72 -4.91
CA ASP A 94 6.70 5.81 -3.44
C ASP A 94 6.60 4.46 -2.70
N ASP A 95 6.64 3.34 -3.42
CA ASP A 95 6.63 1.98 -2.88
C ASP A 95 8.06 1.39 -2.81
N TYR A 96 8.49 1.13 -1.58
CA TYR A 96 9.74 0.49 -1.12
C TYR A 96 10.99 1.35 -1.02
N MET A 97 11.17 1.99 0.14
CA MET A 97 12.48 2.33 0.71
C MET A 97 12.44 2.07 2.22
N ASN A 98 12.96 0.91 2.63
CA ASN A 98 13.29 0.60 4.03
C ASN A 98 14.79 0.84 4.21
N ASP A 99 15.18 1.86 4.98
CA ASP A 99 16.55 2.08 5.43
C ASP A 99 16.63 1.68 6.91
N ASP A 100 17.46 0.68 7.22
CA ASP A 100 17.78 0.26 8.59
C ASP A 100 18.70 1.32 9.24
N MET A 101 18.22 1.97 10.30
CA MET A 101 19.05 2.72 11.24
C MET A 101 19.69 1.74 12.23
N GLU A 102 21.02 1.65 12.23
CA GLU A 102 21.80 0.96 13.26
C GLU A 102 21.62 1.66 14.63
N TYR A 103 21.19 0.90 15.65
CA TYR A 103 21.30 1.29 17.05
C TYR A 103 22.49 0.57 17.67
N GLU A 104 23.44 1.32 18.23
CA GLU A 104 24.48 0.77 19.10
C GLU A 104 23.84 0.27 20.41
N MET A 105 24.01 -1.02 20.72
CA MET A 105 23.62 -1.57 22.01
C MET A 105 24.63 -1.16 23.07
N ILE A 106 24.20 -0.32 24.01
CA ILE A 106 24.91 -0.06 25.26
C ILE A 106 24.78 -1.32 26.14
N SER A 107 25.93 -1.95 26.41
CA SER A 107 26.08 -3.06 27.35
C SER A 107 25.55 -2.64 28.73
N SER A 108 24.47 -3.29 29.17
CA SER A 108 23.88 -3.07 30.49
C SER A 108 24.31 -4.17 31.45
N THR A 109 24.88 -3.73 32.56
CA THR A 109 25.39 -4.44 33.71
C THR A 109 24.37 -5.40 34.34
N SER A 110 24.85 -6.56 34.78
CA SER A 110 24.09 -7.61 35.46
C SER A 110 23.44 -7.11 36.76
N VAL A 111 22.12 -7.22 36.86
CA VAL A 111 21.37 -7.11 38.12
C VAL A 111 20.83 -8.48 38.47
N ALA A 112 21.11 -8.91 39.70
CA ALA A 112 20.79 -10.22 40.25
C ALA A 112 19.27 -10.50 40.27
N GLU A 113 18.89 -11.69 39.80
CA GLU A 113 17.53 -12.21 39.87
C GLU A 113 17.24 -12.81 41.26
N THR A 114 16.10 -12.43 41.84
CA THR A 114 15.47 -13.10 42.98
C THR A 114 14.68 -14.33 42.51
N PRO A 115 14.80 -15.50 43.17
CA PRO A 115 14.11 -16.71 42.75
C PRO A 115 12.66 -16.78 43.29
N CYS A 116 11.71 -17.04 42.39
CA CYS A 116 10.34 -17.49 42.74
C CYS A 116 10.27 -19.04 42.82
N PRO A 117 9.28 -19.59 43.55
CA PRO A 117 9.35 -20.94 44.11
C PRO A 117 8.99 -22.05 43.13
N ARG A 118 9.75 -23.16 43.22
CA ARG A 118 9.54 -24.42 42.50
C ARG A 118 8.30 -25.15 43.00
N HIS A 119 7.37 -25.43 42.10
CA HIS A 119 6.48 -26.58 42.23
C HIS A 119 7.18 -27.83 41.69
N THR A 120 7.21 -28.88 42.51
CA THR A 120 7.65 -30.23 42.15
C THR A 120 6.50 -30.98 41.49
N GLU A 121 6.66 -31.36 40.23
CA GLU A 121 5.82 -32.37 39.59
C GLU A 121 6.66 -33.48 38.95
N THR A 122 6.03 -34.64 38.94
CA THR A 122 6.60 -35.98 38.83
C THR A 122 6.90 -36.42 37.40
N ASN A 123 7.97 -37.19 37.27
CA ASN A 123 8.51 -37.79 36.06
C ASN A 123 7.47 -38.56 35.22
N SER A 124 7.31 -38.16 33.97
CA SER A 124 6.83 -39.02 32.88
C SER A 124 7.86 -38.98 31.74
N THR A 125 8.50 -40.12 31.52
CA THR A 125 9.46 -40.38 30.44
C THR A 125 8.75 -40.43 29.10
N ALA A 126 8.78 -39.31 28.37
CA ALA A 126 8.55 -39.27 26.93
C ALA A 126 9.86 -38.91 26.22
N ASN A 127 10.29 -39.79 25.31
CA ASN A 127 11.48 -39.63 24.47
C ASN A 127 11.31 -38.42 23.54
N ASN A 128 11.73 -37.24 23.99
CA ASN A 128 11.81 -36.04 23.19
C ASN A 128 13.14 -36.02 22.43
N THR A 129 13.08 -36.22 21.11
CA THR A 129 14.08 -35.75 20.16
C THR A 129 14.21 -34.24 20.30
N ARG A 130 15.17 -33.83 21.14
CA ARG A 130 15.56 -32.45 21.41
C ARG A 130 16.08 -31.85 20.10
N LEU A 131 15.21 -31.19 19.35
CA LEU A 131 15.59 -30.39 18.19
C LEU A 131 16.55 -29.29 18.69
N ASP A 132 17.76 -29.32 18.13
CA ASP A 132 18.85 -28.43 18.50
C ASP A 132 18.50 -26.98 18.14
N PHE A 133 18.13 -26.20 19.15
CA PHE A 133 17.70 -24.80 19.05
C PHE A 133 18.76 -23.89 18.40
N THR A 134 20.03 -24.32 18.38
CA THR A 134 21.09 -23.59 17.67
C THR A 134 20.92 -23.65 16.14
N SER A 135 20.36 -24.74 15.60
CA SER A 135 20.12 -24.90 14.16
C SER A 135 18.99 -23.98 13.63
N ILE A 136 17.94 -23.75 14.43
CA ILE A 136 16.83 -22.86 14.06
C ILE A 136 17.24 -21.39 14.10
N THR A 137 18.15 -21.03 15.01
CA THR A 137 18.68 -19.66 15.11
C THR A 137 19.62 -19.35 13.94
N ALA A 138 20.36 -20.35 13.44
CA ALA A 138 21.17 -20.24 12.23
C ALA A 138 20.30 -20.05 10.96
N LEU A 139 19.17 -20.75 10.86
CA LEU A 139 18.25 -20.67 9.70
C LEU A 139 17.52 -19.31 9.59
N ARG A 140 17.24 -18.62 10.71
CA ARG A 140 16.56 -17.31 10.70
C ARG A 140 17.38 -16.17 10.09
N HIS A 141 18.70 -16.28 10.08
CA HIS A 141 19.57 -15.31 9.40
C HIS A 141 19.65 -15.56 7.88
N GLU A 142 19.16 -16.69 7.39
CA GLU A 142 19.21 -17.07 5.96
C GLU A 142 17.96 -16.67 5.16
N GLU A 143 16.82 -16.39 5.81
CA GLU A 143 15.53 -16.21 5.11
C GLU A 143 15.41 -14.91 4.30
N ARG A 144 16.27 -13.91 4.49
CA ARG A 144 16.40 -12.79 3.55
C ARG A 144 17.85 -12.40 3.34
N LYS A 145 18.27 -12.37 2.07
CA LYS A 145 19.51 -11.70 1.67
C LYS A 145 19.45 -10.25 2.17
N LYS A 146 20.40 -9.89 3.05
CA LYS A 146 20.58 -8.51 3.52
C LYS A 146 20.53 -7.55 2.33
N SER A 147 19.77 -6.46 2.46
CA SER A 147 19.76 -5.42 1.42
C SER A 147 21.20 -4.97 1.18
N HIS A 148 21.61 -4.96 -0.09
CA HIS A 148 22.98 -4.66 -0.44
C HIS A 148 23.30 -3.20 -0.04
N LYS A 149 24.33 -3.03 0.81
CA LYS A 149 24.85 -1.71 1.19
C LYS A 149 25.83 -1.27 0.09
N TRP A 150 25.44 -0.26 -0.68
CA TRP A 150 26.28 0.32 -1.73
C TRP A 150 27.43 1.14 -1.15
N SER A 151 28.67 0.77 -1.49
CA SER A 151 29.85 1.56 -1.15
C SER A 151 30.01 2.76 -2.11
N SER A 152 30.85 3.72 -1.73
CA SER A 152 31.21 4.83 -2.63
C SER A 152 31.96 4.35 -3.87
N GLU A 153 32.77 3.28 -3.74
CA GLU A 153 33.48 2.67 -4.87
C GLU A 153 32.52 2.00 -5.85
N ASP A 154 31.49 1.29 -5.33
CA ASP A 154 30.45 0.69 -6.17
C ASP A 154 29.71 1.75 -6.99
N ARG A 155 29.32 2.86 -6.35
CA ARG A 155 28.61 3.96 -7.02
C ARG A 155 29.50 4.68 -8.03
N LEU A 156 30.79 4.86 -7.72
CA LEU A 156 31.76 5.42 -8.66
C LEU A 156 31.93 4.52 -9.89
N LEU A 157 32.18 3.23 -9.69
CA LEU A 157 32.32 2.25 -10.76
C LEU A 157 31.07 2.22 -11.66
N LEU A 158 29.89 2.20 -11.03
CA LEU A 158 28.62 2.23 -11.73
C LEU A 158 28.45 3.51 -12.56
N SER A 159 28.88 4.65 -12.03
CA SER A 159 28.86 5.93 -12.72
C SER A 159 29.80 5.94 -13.92
N CYS A 160 31.00 5.35 -13.80
CA CYS A 160 31.93 5.19 -14.91
C CYS A 160 31.33 4.32 -16.03
N LEU A 161 30.70 3.20 -15.66
CA LEU A 161 30.07 2.28 -16.61
C LEU A 161 28.99 3.00 -17.44
N TYR A 162 28.07 3.71 -16.80
CA TYR A 162 26.98 4.39 -17.52
C TYR A 162 27.40 5.67 -18.24
N ARG A 163 28.48 6.33 -17.81
CA ARG A 163 28.96 7.56 -18.46
C ARG A 163 29.77 7.29 -19.72
N TRP A 164 30.73 6.36 -19.68
CA TRP A 164 31.68 6.17 -20.79
C TRP A 164 31.35 5.03 -21.72
N PHE A 165 30.40 4.16 -21.39
CA PHE A 165 30.10 3.00 -22.22
C PHE A 165 28.65 2.99 -22.69
N ASP A 166 28.45 2.48 -23.91
CA ASP A 166 27.11 2.34 -24.46
C ASP A 166 26.54 0.94 -24.25
N SER A 167 25.39 0.88 -23.57
CA SER A 167 24.63 -0.34 -23.32
C SER A 167 23.35 -0.43 -24.17
N SER A 168 23.24 0.39 -25.22
CA SER A 168 22.09 0.38 -26.13
C SER A 168 21.93 -0.97 -26.85
N THR A 169 23.06 -1.62 -27.18
CA THR A 169 23.09 -2.90 -27.90
C THR A 169 22.81 -4.10 -26.99
N ASP A 170 23.35 -4.10 -25.77
CA ASP A 170 23.12 -5.13 -24.76
C ASP A 170 22.89 -4.48 -23.40
N THR A 171 21.62 -4.41 -22.99
CA THR A 171 21.23 -3.86 -21.70
C THR A 171 21.80 -4.65 -20.52
N THR A 172 22.17 -5.92 -20.70
CA THR A 172 22.74 -6.77 -19.65
C THR A 172 24.25 -6.62 -19.51
N ALA A 173 24.94 -5.98 -20.46
CA ALA A 173 26.39 -5.85 -20.47
C ALA A 173 26.93 -5.16 -19.21
N ILE A 174 26.38 -3.98 -18.87
CA ILE A 174 26.81 -3.20 -17.70
C ILE A 174 26.62 -4.01 -16.40
N PRO A 175 25.44 -4.60 -16.10
CA PRO A 175 25.28 -5.40 -14.88
C PRO A 175 26.17 -6.63 -14.80
N ARG A 176 26.47 -7.29 -15.92
CA ARG A 176 27.38 -8.44 -15.95
C ARG A 176 28.80 -8.02 -15.60
N ILE A 177 29.29 -6.92 -16.18
CA ILE A 177 30.63 -6.40 -15.88
C ILE A 177 30.70 -5.89 -14.44
N PHE A 178 29.70 -5.13 -13.99
CA PHE A 178 29.60 -4.64 -12.62
C PHE A 178 29.66 -5.79 -11.60
N ASN A 179 28.83 -6.82 -11.78
CA ASN A 179 28.79 -7.97 -10.87
C ASN A 179 30.10 -8.77 -10.87
N THR A 180 30.82 -8.80 -12.00
CA THR A 180 32.09 -9.52 -12.08
C THR A 180 33.21 -8.75 -11.37
N LEU A 181 33.24 -7.43 -11.51
CA LEU A 181 34.22 -6.57 -10.83
C LEU A 181 33.98 -6.49 -9.31
N THR A 182 32.72 -6.47 -8.87
CA THR A 182 32.36 -6.28 -7.45
C THR A 182 32.03 -7.58 -6.71
N SER A 183 31.83 -8.69 -7.42
CA SER A 183 31.37 -9.97 -6.86
C SER A 183 30.00 -9.94 -6.15
N LEU A 184 29.17 -8.91 -6.40
CA LEU A 184 27.91 -8.70 -5.67
C LEU A 184 26.70 -9.51 -6.19
N ASN A 185 26.81 -10.10 -7.38
CA ASN A 185 25.76 -10.91 -8.05
C ASN A 185 24.33 -10.34 -7.91
N LEU A 186 24.19 -9.03 -8.17
CA LEU A 186 22.94 -8.30 -8.07
C LEU A 186 22.09 -8.46 -9.34
N LYS A 187 20.77 -8.33 -9.19
CA LYS A 187 19.85 -8.31 -10.34
C LYS A 187 20.04 -7.04 -11.18
N TYR A 188 19.84 -7.15 -12.49
CA TYR A 188 19.84 -6.01 -13.43
C TYR A 188 19.03 -4.81 -12.91
N SER A 189 17.80 -5.06 -12.45
CA SER A 189 16.89 -4.01 -11.97
C SER A 189 17.41 -3.29 -10.72
N THR A 190 18.15 -3.98 -9.85
CA THR A 190 18.75 -3.38 -8.65
C THR A 190 19.90 -2.44 -9.00
N ILE A 191 20.76 -2.86 -9.93
CA ILE A 191 21.90 -2.05 -10.40
C ILE A 191 21.40 -0.82 -11.16
N ARG A 192 20.47 -1.02 -12.11
CA ARG A 192 19.87 0.08 -12.88
C ARG A 192 19.16 1.09 -11.98
N ARG A 193 18.32 0.61 -11.06
CA ARG A 193 17.63 1.48 -10.10
C ARG A 193 18.62 2.27 -9.24
N GLN A 194 19.69 1.65 -8.76
CA GLN A 194 20.70 2.38 -7.97
C GLN A 194 21.32 3.52 -8.77
N PHE A 195 21.67 3.29 -10.04
CA PHE A 195 22.22 4.34 -10.91
C PHE A 195 21.21 5.46 -11.13
N GLU A 196 19.98 5.11 -11.56
CA GLU A 196 18.90 6.06 -11.79
C GLU A 196 18.58 6.87 -10.54
N ASP A 197 18.43 6.24 -9.37
CA ASP A 197 18.16 6.93 -8.11
C ASP A 197 19.32 7.86 -7.72
N SER A 198 20.56 7.41 -7.85
CA SER A 198 21.74 8.23 -7.49
C SER A 198 21.82 9.48 -8.40
N MET A 199 21.62 9.30 -9.70
CA MET A 199 21.76 10.34 -10.73
C MET A 199 20.55 11.26 -10.87
N VAL A 200 19.39 10.67 -11.10
CA VAL A 200 18.14 11.38 -11.44
C VAL A 200 17.56 12.02 -10.18
N LEU A 201 17.53 11.30 -9.06
CA LEU A 201 16.94 11.84 -7.84
C LEU A 201 17.95 12.76 -7.15
N PHE A 202 19.10 12.26 -6.71
CA PHE A 202 19.89 12.98 -5.71
C PHE A 202 21.03 13.84 -6.28
N GLY A 203 21.72 13.41 -7.33
CA GLY A 203 22.79 14.20 -7.94
C GLY A 203 24.08 14.35 -7.08
N PRO A 204 25.03 15.19 -7.52
CA PRO A 204 26.44 15.25 -7.09
C PRO A 204 26.65 15.87 -5.72
N ASP A 205 25.71 16.70 -5.28
CA ASP A 205 25.78 17.33 -3.96
C ASP A 205 25.53 16.28 -2.86
N ALA A 206 24.66 15.30 -3.16
CA ALA A 206 24.30 14.22 -2.25
C ALA A 206 25.30 13.04 -2.32
N TYR A 207 25.84 12.77 -3.51
CA TYR A 207 26.82 11.71 -3.74
C TYR A 207 28.05 12.29 -4.45
N PRO A 208 29.13 12.60 -3.71
CA PRO A 208 30.33 13.21 -4.28
C PRO A 208 30.96 12.40 -5.42
N GLU A 209 30.82 11.09 -5.43
CA GLU A 209 31.24 10.19 -6.51
C GLU A 209 30.59 10.54 -7.87
N LEU A 210 29.41 11.15 -7.87
CA LEU A 210 28.72 11.61 -9.09
C LEU A 210 29.28 12.93 -9.62
N ARG A 211 30.25 13.56 -8.94
CA ARG A 211 30.99 14.71 -9.49
C ARG A 211 31.78 14.34 -10.73
N ILE A 212 31.95 13.04 -11.00
CA ILE A 212 32.45 12.54 -12.26
C ILE A 212 31.72 13.19 -13.44
N PHE A 213 30.39 13.33 -13.41
CA PHE A 213 29.61 13.95 -14.50
C PHE A 213 29.89 15.45 -14.75
N TYR A 214 30.72 16.08 -13.91
CA TYR A 214 31.18 17.46 -14.07
C TYR A 214 32.66 17.56 -14.44
N SER A 215 33.38 16.45 -14.47
CA SER A 215 34.76 16.42 -14.98
C SER A 215 34.75 16.47 -16.50
N ALA A 216 35.90 16.82 -17.10
CA ALA A 216 36.12 16.59 -18.52
C ALA A 216 35.88 15.11 -18.84
N PHE A 217 35.35 14.83 -20.04
CA PHE A 217 35.14 13.46 -20.52
C PHE A 217 36.45 12.67 -20.60
N ASP A 218 37.56 13.36 -20.85
CA ASP A 218 38.90 12.78 -21.03
C ASP A 218 39.76 12.89 -19.75
N ASP A 219 39.13 13.01 -18.58
CA ASP A 219 39.84 13.22 -17.33
C ASP A 219 40.71 12.00 -16.95
N PRO A 220 42.04 12.14 -16.86
CA PRO A 220 42.95 11.01 -16.65
C PRO A 220 42.76 10.33 -15.29
N ARG A 221 42.09 10.97 -14.33
CA ARG A 221 41.82 10.41 -12.99
C ARG A 221 40.99 9.12 -13.02
N TYR A 222 40.26 8.86 -14.11
CA TYR A 222 39.40 7.68 -14.23
C TYR A 222 39.97 6.61 -15.15
N GLU A 223 41.13 6.84 -15.78
CA GLU A 223 41.61 5.96 -16.84
C GLU A 223 41.97 4.55 -16.34
N ASP A 224 42.41 4.44 -15.09
CA ASP A 224 42.63 3.13 -14.44
C ASP A 224 41.33 2.32 -14.30
N ILE A 225 40.23 2.97 -13.91
CA ILE A 225 38.90 2.35 -13.79
C ILE A 225 38.38 1.97 -15.20
N LEU A 226 38.56 2.85 -16.18
CA LEU A 226 38.12 2.60 -17.56
C LEU A 226 38.92 1.46 -18.22
N ALA A 227 40.22 1.36 -17.93
CA ALA A 227 41.06 0.24 -18.36
C ALA A 227 40.60 -1.07 -17.71
N MET A 228 40.28 -1.05 -16.42
CA MET A 228 39.73 -2.20 -15.69
C MET A 228 38.41 -2.69 -16.30
N ILE A 229 37.47 -1.78 -16.58
CA ILE A 229 36.19 -2.11 -17.23
C ILE A 229 36.41 -2.72 -18.62
N SER A 230 37.28 -2.11 -19.43
CA SER A 230 37.56 -2.55 -20.79
C SER A 230 38.22 -3.94 -20.81
N SER A 231 39.13 -4.19 -19.88
CA SER A 231 39.77 -5.49 -19.68
C SER A 231 38.75 -6.57 -19.32
N GLU A 232 37.84 -6.29 -18.37
CA GLU A 232 36.84 -7.26 -17.94
C GLU A 232 35.78 -7.52 -19.03
N ALA A 233 35.36 -6.48 -19.77
CA ALA A 233 34.49 -6.64 -20.93
C ALA A 233 35.10 -7.58 -21.99
N LYS A 234 36.39 -7.40 -22.30
CA LYS A 234 37.15 -8.27 -23.22
C LYS A 234 37.21 -9.71 -22.72
N LYS A 235 37.49 -9.91 -21.43
CA LYS A 235 37.54 -11.25 -20.80
C LYS A 235 36.19 -11.97 -20.84
N LEU A 236 35.08 -11.24 -20.62
CA LEU A 236 33.72 -11.76 -20.70
C LEU A 236 33.20 -11.92 -22.14
N LYS A 237 33.99 -11.50 -23.14
CA LYS A 237 33.60 -11.44 -24.56
C LYS A 237 32.31 -10.62 -24.78
N ILE A 238 32.15 -9.54 -24.01
CA ILE A 238 31.03 -8.60 -24.12
C ILE A 238 31.47 -7.44 -25.00
N HIS A 239 30.70 -7.14 -26.04
CA HIS A 239 30.93 -5.95 -26.86
C HIS A 239 30.37 -4.73 -26.14
N LEU A 240 31.24 -3.94 -25.50
CA LEU A 240 30.89 -2.73 -24.78
C LEU A 240 31.66 -1.53 -25.35
N PRO A 241 31.13 -0.82 -26.37
CA PRO A 241 31.85 0.27 -27.00
C PRO A 241 31.97 1.49 -26.06
N ARG A 242 33.17 2.10 -26.04
CA ARG A 242 33.41 3.39 -25.37
C ARG A 242 32.74 4.50 -26.17
N ARG A 243 31.98 5.36 -25.48
CA ARG A 243 31.35 6.55 -26.05
C ARG A 243 32.42 7.57 -26.45
N LEU A 244 32.10 8.39 -27.46
CA LEU A 244 32.96 9.46 -27.96
C LEU A 244 32.70 10.81 -27.27
N GLY A 245 31.69 10.89 -26.42
CA GLY A 245 31.31 12.10 -25.70
C GLY A 245 30.32 11.83 -24.58
N ASP A 246 30.02 12.87 -23.81
CA ASP A 246 29.13 12.81 -22.67
C ASP A 246 27.69 12.43 -23.06
N VAL A 247 27.02 11.72 -22.14
CA VAL A 247 25.60 11.40 -22.26
C VAL A 247 24.79 12.60 -21.80
N ASP A 248 23.85 13.05 -22.64
CA ASP A 248 22.85 14.02 -22.21
C ASP A 248 21.82 13.32 -21.31
N PHE A 249 22.00 13.47 -19.99
CA PHE A 249 21.03 12.98 -19.00
C PHE A 249 19.78 13.88 -18.89
N GLY A 250 19.72 14.94 -19.70
CA GLY A 250 18.62 15.88 -19.76
C GLY A 250 18.40 16.67 -18.45
N PRO A 251 17.26 17.38 -18.33
CA PRO A 251 16.89 18.13 -17.13
C PRO A 251 16.51 17.22 -15.95
N ALA A 252 16.68 15.90 -16.08
CA ALA A 252 16.31 14.92 -15.07
C ALA A 252 17.30 14.85 -13.90
N PHE A 253 18.47 15.47 -14.01
CA PHE A 253 19.53 15.41 -13.03
C PHE A 253 19.21 16.17 -11.73
N GLY A 254 19.32 15.50 -10.57
CA GLY A 254 19.14 16.12 -9.25
C GLY A 254 17.72 16.62 -8.93
N LYS A 255 16.68 15.97 -9.48
CA LYS A 255 15.27 16.37 -9.29
C LYS A 255 14.81 16.35 -7.83
N ALA A 256 15.42 15.55 -6.95
CA ALA A 256 15.05 15.47 -5.54
C ALA A 256 15.16 16.82 -4.81
N ARG A 257 16.11 17.67 -5.21
CA ARG A 257 16.26 19.02 -4.66
C ARG A 257 14.98 19.86 -4.84
N ARG A 258 14.30 19.69 -5.97
CA ARG A 258 13.07 20.42 -6.34
C ARG A 258 11.81 19.55 -6.27
N ALA A 259 11.89 18.37 -5.64
CA ALA A 259 10.77 17.46 -5.57
C ALA A 259 9.57 18.08 -4.82
N ARG A 260 8.36 17.88 -5.34
CA ARG A 260 7.12 18.32 -4.66
C ARG A 260 6.98 17.68 -3.28
N SER A 261 7.41 16.42 -3.14
CA SER A 261 7.41 15.69 -1.87
C SER A 261 8.39 16.31 -0.87
N LYS A 262 7.86 16.73 0.29
CA LYS A 262 8.68 17.21 1.44
C LYS A 262 9.69 16.16 1.90
N ARG A 263 9.25 14.90 2.01
CA ARG A 263 10.09 13.77 2.43
C ARG A 263 11.30 13.57 1.52
N THR A 264 11.08 13.66 0.20
CA THR A 264 12.16 13.51 -0.79
C THR A 264 13.18 14.64 -0.68
N ARG A 265 12.72 15.88 -0.47
CA ARG A 265 13.61 17.03 -0.25
C ARG A 265 14.40 16.92 1.05
N GLU A 266 13.76 16.52 2.15
CA GLU A 266 14.44 16.29 3.43
C GLU A 266 15.53 15.22 3.30
N ARG A 267 15.21 14.09 2.66
CA ARG A 267 16.19 13.02 2.39
C ARG A 267 17.36 13.51 1.55
N TYR A 268 17.11 14.30 0.51
CA TYR A 268 18.17 14.92 -0.29
C TYR A 268 19.06 15.83 0.58
N ASN A 269 18.46 16.74 1.36
CA ASN A 269 19.20 17.64 2.23
C ASN A 269 20.05 16.89 3.27
N ASP A 270 19.55 15.79 3.81
CA ASP A 270 20.29 14.94 4.74
C ASP A 270 21.51 14.28 4.09
N LEU A 271 21.37 13.78 2.86
CA LEU A 271 22.49 13.21 2.10
C LEU A 271 23.55 14.28 1.79
N VAL A 272 23.13 15.46 1.34
CA VAL A 272 24.03 16.59 1.07
C VAL A 272 24.81 16.98 2.34
N ARG A 273 24.11 17.08 3.47
CA ARG A 273 24.74 17.40 4.77
C ARG A 273 25.76 16.34 5.17
N ARG A 274 25.46 15.05 5.00
CA ARG A 274 26.42 13.96 5.27
C ARG A 274 27.64 14.04 4.35
N ALA A 275 27.43 14.28 3.05
CA ALA A 275 28.51 14.44 2.09
C ALA A 275 29.45 15.60 2.45
N GLN A 276 28.88 16.74 2.87
CA GLN A 276 29.64 17.89 3.34
C GLN A 276 30.44 17.60 4.61
N LEU A 277 29.85 16.88 5.57
CA LEU A 277 30.55 16.46 6.80
C LEU A 277 31.72 15.53 6.51
N LEU A 278 31.54 14.55 5.62
CA LEU A 278 32.62 13.66 5.20
C LEU A 278 33.74 14.42 4.49
N ALA A 279 33.41 15.36 3.61
CA ALA A 279 34.40 16.22 2.96
C ALA A 279 35.19 17.07 3.97
N ALA A 280 34.51 17.65 4.96
CA ALA A 280 35.15 18.43 6.01
C ALA A 280 36.08 17.57 6.90
N GLN A 281 35.69 16.33 7.21
CA GLN A 281 36.52 15.39 7.96
C GLN A 281 37.79 15.01 7.18
N THR A 282 37.66 14.72 5.88
CA THR A 282 38.81 14.43 5.01
C THR A 282 39.79 15.60 4.97
N SER A 283 39.31 16.83 4.79
CA SER A 283 40.15 18.03 4.79
C SER A 283 40.87 18.27 6.13
N ARG A 284 40.21 17.98 7.27
CA ARG A 284 40.85 18.08 8.60
C ARG A 284 41.94 17.03 8.80
N SER A 285 41.73 15.81 8.35
CA SER A 285 42.73 14.73 8.47
C SER A 285 44.02 15.01 7.69
N LEU A 286 43.89 15.65 6.51
CA LEU A 286 45.04 16.06 5.70
C LEU A 286 45.79 17.24 6.32
N SER A 287 45.07 18.19 6.93
CA SER A 287 45.68 19.34 7.62
C SER A 287 46.40 18.94 8.91
N GLN A 288 45.85 18.01 9.70
CA GLN A 288 46.48 17.53 10.94
C GLN A 288 47.75 16.69 10.71
N ARG A 289 47.94 16.11 9.52
CA ARG A 289 49.20 15.44 9.17
C ARG A 289 50.34 16.41 8.87
N SER A 290 50.06 17.70 8.65
CA SER A 290 51.07 18.72 8.34
C SER A 290 51.55 19.53 9.54
N THR A 291 50.97 19.36 10.74
CA THR A 291 51.29 20.19 11.93
C THR A 291 51.82 19.39 13.11
N ALA A 292 52.74 18.46 12.84
CA ALA A 292 53.74 18.03 13.81
C ALA A 292 54.96 18.97 13.78
N PHE A 293 54.73 20.29 13.86
CA PHE A 293 55.74 21.29 14.26
C PHE A 293 54.98 22.53 14.76
N GLY A 294 55.32 22.99 15.97
CA GLY A 294 54.41 23.64 16.92
C GLY A 294 53.85 25.02 16.53
N GLY A 295 52.67 25.32 17.07
CA GLY A 295 52.07 26.66 16.98
C GLY A 295 50.65 26.73 17.54
N CYS A 296 50.45 27.63 18.50
CA CYS A 296 49.26 27.88 19.31
C CYS A 296 47.99 28.30 18.52
N LEU A 297 46.81 27.82 18.94
CA LEU A 297 45.48 28.09 18.36
C LEU A 297 44.79 29.32 18.97
N LEU A 298 44.12 30.13 18.14
CA LEU A 298 43.02 31.03 18.52
C LEU A 298 41.77 30.64 17.71
N ALA A 299 40.64 30.45 18.39
CA ALA A 299 39.37 30.00 17.82
C ALA A 299 38.43 31.18 17.52
N SER A 300 37.71 31.12 16.40
CA SER A 300 36.55 31.99 16.10
C SER A 300 35.30 31.15 15.90
N GLN A 301 34.21 31.57 16.56
CA GLN A 301 32.85 31.05 16.41
C GLN A 301 32.21 31.58 15.12
N ASP A 302 31.34 30.78 14.50
CA ASP A 302 30.51 31.24 13.40
C ASP A 302 29.06 30.75 13.54
N VAL A 303 28.16 31.61 13.07
CA VAL A 303 26.72 31.70 13.37
C VAL A 303 25.90 30.88 12.36
N THR A 304 24.87 30.17 12.81
CA THR A 304 23.89 29.45 11.94
C THR A 304 22.52 30.12 11.97
N ASP A 305 22.08 30.59 10.80
CA ASP A 305 20.72 31.08 10.52
C ASP A 305 19.70 29.94 10.38
N GLN A 306 18.53 30.09 11.01
CA GLN A 306 17.37 29.21 10.89
C GLN A 306 16.28 29.88 10.05
N PHE A 307 15.81 29.20 8.99
CA PHE A 307 14.62 29.58 8.24
C PHE A 307 13.39 28.76 8.68
N VAL A 308 12.32 29.45 9.05
CA VAL A 308 10.99 28.88 9.31
C VAL A 308 10.06 29.25 8.15
N VAL A 309 9.42 28.24 7.52
CA VAL A 309 8.38 28.45 6.51
C VAL A 309 7.09 27.79 7.00
N ALA A 310 6.05 28.60 7.16
CA ALA A 310 4.69 28.20 7.50
C ALA A 310 3.88 27.90 6.22
N ASP A 311 3.10 26.80 6.22
CA ASP A 311 2.07 26.57 5.20
C ASP A 311 0.93 25.70 5.77
N GLU A 312 -0.29 26.24 5.77
CA GLU A 312 -1.45 25.71 6.49
C GLU A 312 -2.48 24.98 5.61
N ASN A 313 -2.40 25.04 4.27
CA ASN A 313 -3.52 24.63 3.41
C ASN A 313 -3.59 23.12 3.08
N ALA A 314 -2.51 22.34 3.23
CA ALA A 314 -2.54 20.89 2.99
C ALA A 314 -3.27 20.09 4.10
N LYS A 315 -3.57 20.72 5.25
CA LYS A 315 -4.14 20.04 6.43
C LYS A 315 -5.64 19.74 6.27
N SER A 316 -6.37 20.46 5.41
CA SER A 316 -7.84 20.38 5.31
C SER A 316 -8.35 19.07 4.68
N ILE A 317 -7.83 18.66 3.52
CA ILE A 317 -8.30 17.47 2.78
C ILE A 317 -7.87 16.16 3.49
N GLN A 318 -6.70 16.15 4.13
CA GLN A 318 -6.28 15.01 4.96
C GLN A 318 -7.14 14.85 6.23
N ARG A 319 -7.74 15.92 6.75
CA ARG A 319 -8.58 15.88 7.95
C ARG A 319 -9.88 15.12 7.74
N ILE A 320 -10.55 15.32 6.59
CA ILE A 320 -11.83 14.67 6.26
C ILE A 320 -11.66 13.15 6.07
N ARG A 321 -10.54 12.70 5.47
CA ARG A 321 -10.24 11.27 5.33
C ARG A 321 -9.73 10.63 6.62
N ARG A 322 -9.04 11.37 7.50
CA ARG A 322 -8.57 10.85 8.79
C ARG A 322 -9.72 10.62 9.79
N SER A 323 -10.74 11.47 9.82
CA SER A 323 -11.82 11.33 10.80
C SER A 323 -12.65 10.06 10.62
N ARG A 324 -12.87 9.59 9.37
CA ARG A 324 -13.67 8.38 9.10
C ARG A 324 -13.06 7.11 9.67
N TYR A 325 -11.73 7.00 9.65
CA TYR A 325 -11.07 5.81 10.19
C TYR A 325 -10.86 5.89 11.69
N GLU A 326 -10.88 7.07 12.32
CA GLU A 326 -10.69 7.23 13.78
C GLU A 326 -11.89 6.75 14.62
N THR A 327 -13.09 6.74 14.07
CA THR A 327 -14.28 6.15 14.70
C THR A 327 -14.45 4.64 14.42
N PHE A 328 -13.61 4.09 13.54
CA PHE A 328 -13.71 2.70 13.10
C PHE A 328 -13.18 1.74 14.19
N THR A 329 -14.14 1.24 14.98
CA THR A 329 -14.26 -0.13 15.57
C THR A 329 -13.79 -0.43 16.99
N PRO A 330 -14.72 -0.32 17.96
CA PRO A 330 -14.77 -1.22 19.12
C PRO A 330 -15.74 -2.40 18.95
N ASN A 331 -16.76 -2.29 18.09
CA ASN A 331 -17.94 -3.17 18.14
C ASN A 331 -18.16 -4.02 16.87
N MET A 332 -17.09 -4.58 16.31
CA MET A 332 -17.23 -5.60 15.25
C MET A 332 -17.42 -6.99 15.89
N TYR A 333 -18.36 -7.74 15.34
CA TYR A 333 -18.74 -9.09 15.74
C TYR A 333 -18.32 -10.14 14.71
N LEU A 334 -17.97 -9.73 13.49
CA LEU A 334 -17.52 -10.62 12.42
C LEU A 334 -16.07 -10.34 12.04
N ALA A 335 -15.27 -11.40 11.88
CA ALA A 335 -13.97 -11.34 11.24
C ALA A 335 -13.78 -12.47 10.25
N PHE A 336 -12.74 -12.33 9.43
CA PHE A 336 -12.35 -13.25 8.39
C PHE A 336 -10.89 -13.64 8.57
N ARG A 337 -10.59 -14.92 8.34
CA ARG A 337 -9.22 -15.42 8.28
C ARG A 337 -9.01 -16.14 6.96
N ILE A 338 -7.96 -15.77 6.25
CA ILE A 338 -7.56 -16.41 5.00
C ILE A 338 -6.27 -17.19 5.22
N TRP A 339 -6.21 -18.41 4.68
CA TRP A 339 -5.03 -19.24 4.73
C TRP A 339 -4.97 -20.18 3.51
N VAL A 340 -3.79 -20.72 3.28
CA VAL A 340 -3.53 -21.83 2.36
C VAL A 340 -3.04 -22.99 3.22
N ASP A 341 -3.57 -24.18 2.98
CA ASP A 341 -3.18 -25.39 3.70
C ASP A 341 -1.67 -25.64 3.51
N GLY A 342 -0.93 -25.77 4.61
CA GLY A 342 0.52 -26.04 4.61
C GLY A 342 1.45 -24.82 4.52
N GLU A 343 0.98 -23.61 4.23
CA GLU A 343 1.86 -22.43 4.00
C GLU A 343 1.85 -21.39 5.14
N ASN A 344 1.14 -21.63 6.25
CA ASN A 344 0.91 -20.60 7.25
C ASN A 344 1.42 -20.95 8.65
N TRP A 345 1.81 -19.92 9.39
CA TRP A 345 2.16 -19.94 10.81
C TRP A 345 0.95 -20.19 11.74
N THR A 346 -0.05 -20.91 11.26
CA THR A 346 -1.21 -21.36 12.02
C THR A 346 -1.70 -22.67 11.43
N ILE A 347 -2.05 -23.61 12.30
CA ILE A 347 -2.64 -24.88 11.89
C ILE A 347 -4.15 -24.77 12.03
N TYR A 348 -4.88 -25.23 11.00
CA TYR A 348 -6.31 -25.38 11.05
C TYR A 348 -6.67 -26.86 11.10
N ASN A 349 -7.47 -27.24 12.10
CA ASN A 349 -8.11 -28.53 12.19
C ASN A 349 -9.62 -28.31 12.37
N PRO A 350 -10.51 -28.94 11.59
CA PRO A 350 -11.95 -28.83 11.80
C PRO A 350 -12.42 -29.14 13.24
N ASN A 351 -11.72 -30.03 13.95
CA ASN A 351 -12.07 -30.44 15.31
C ASN A 351 -11.48 -29.53 16.40
N ASP A 352 -10.35 -28.88 16.14
CA ASP A 352 -9.63 -28.07 17.13
C ASP A 352 -9.68 -26.56 16.83
N GLY A 353 -10.13 -26.18 15.63
CA GLY A 353 -10.16 -24.81 15.13
C GLY A 353 -8.79 -24.36 14.62
N PHE A 354 -8.45 -23.08 14.86
CA PHE A 354 -7.12 -22.56 14.56
C PHE A 354 -6.22 -22.61 15.79
N ILE A 355 -4.99 -23.06 15.63
CA ILE A 355 -3.93 -22.99 16.64
C ILE A 355 -2.78 -22.18 16.06
N SER A 356 -2.28 -21.19 16.79
CA SER A 356 -1.11 -20.42 16.34
C SER A 356 0.15 -21.28 16.31
N ALA A 357 1.06 -21.02 15.37
CA ALA A 357 2.23 -21.87 15.13
C ALA A 357 3.06 -22.11 16.38
N ARG A 358 3.23 -21.10 17.23
CA ARG A 358 4.01 -21.27 18.47
C ARG A 358 3.43 -22.38 19.34
N PHE A 359 2.11 -22.43 19.53
CA PHE A 359 1.48 -23.45 20.35
C PHE A 359 1.37 -24.79 19.64
N ALA A 360 1.22 -24.80 18.32
CA ALA A 360 1.29 -26.02 17.54
C ALA A 360 2.67 -26.71 17.68
N GLU A 361 3.77 -25.94 17.61
CA GLU A 361 5.13 -26.46 17.80
C GLU A 361 5.38 -26.98 19.22
N LEU A 362 4.73 -26.38 20.21
CA LEU A 362 4.84 -26.78 21.63
C LEU A 362 3.91 -27.94 22.02
N GLY A 363 3.13 -28.49 21.07
CA GLY A 363 2.20 -29.59 21.33
C GLY A 363 0.91 -29.21 22.04
N GLY A 364 0.53 -27.92 22.02
CA GLY A 364 -0.73 -27.43 22.58
C GLY A 364 -0.62 -26.05 23.22
N LEU A 365 -1.76 -25.55 23.67
CA LEU A 365 -1.83 -24.41 24.58
C LEU A 365 -1.32 -24.89 25.95
N HIS A 366 -0.17 -24.37 26.37
CA HIS A 366 0.25 -24.52 27.76
C HIS A 366 -0.50 -23.50 28.60
N ASP A 367 -0.85 -23.88 29.84
CA ASP A 367 -1.53 -23.01 30.83
C ASP A 367 -0.70 -21.77 31.24
N GLU A 368 0.42 -21.50 30.57
CA GLU A 368 1.11 -20.22 30.69
C GLU A 368 0.14 -19.11 30.25
N ASP A 369 -0.30 -18.33 31.24
CA ASP A 369 -1.27 -17.25 31.10
C ASP A 369 -1.02 -16.42 29.84
N ALA A 370 -2.09 -16.06 29.14
CA ALA A 370 -2.03 -15.04 28.11
C ALA A 370 -1.21 -13.84 28.66
N PRO A 371 -0.27 -13.26 27.90
CA PRO A 371 0.77 -12.35 28.41
C PRO A 371 0.22 -10.98 28.80
N VAL A 372 -1.09 -10.89 29.02
CA VAL A 372 -1.74 -9.84 29.80
C VAL A 372 -1.04 -9.70 31.16
N MET A 373 -0.63 -10.83 31.76
CA MET A 373 0.15 -10.83 33.00
C MET A 373 1.58 -10.27 32.84
N CYS A 374 2.10 -10.18 31.61
CA CYS A 374 3.41 -9.60 31.32
C CYS A 374 3.35 -8.66 30.10
N PRO A 375 2.95 -7.39 30.28
CA PRO A 375 2.78 -6.43 29.18
C PRO A 375 4.03 -6.27 28.30
N ARG A 376 5.24 -6.43 28.86
CA ARG A 376 6.50 -6.39 28.09
C ARG A 376 6.61 -7.56 27.12
N LEU A 377 6.25 -8.76 27.55
CA LEU A 377 6.26 -9.96 26.72
C LEU A 377 5.19 -9.87 25.62
N LEU A 378 3.99 -9.37 25.96
CA LEU A 378 2.94 -9.11 24.98
C LEU A 378 3.43 -8.17 23.86
N LYS A 379 4.06 -7.04 24.22
CA LYS A 379 4.62 -6.09 23.23
C LYS A 379 5.67 -6.76 22.34
N SER A 380 6.57 -7.55 22.93
CA SER A 380 7.59 -8.29 22.18
C SER A 380 6.96 -9.27 21.18
N HIS A 381 5.96 -10.04 21.61
CA HIS A 381 5.26 -10.98 20.73
C HIS A 381 4.46 -10.29 19.63
N ILE A 382 3.80 -9.16 19.92
CA ILE A 382 3.08 -8.40 18.88
C ILE A 382 4.09 -7.84 17.88
N HIS A 383 5.18 -7.24 18.36
CA HIS A 383 6.24 -6.74 17.48
C HIS A 383 6.78 -7.85 16.59
N GLN A 384 7.11 -9.01 17.18
CA GLN A 384 7.58 -10.18 16.43
C GLN A 384 6.53 -10.64 15.41
N HIS A 385 5.26 -10.75 15.77
CA HIS A 385 4.20 -11.19 14.87
C HIS A 385 4.02 -10.25 13.67
N LEU A 386 4.09 -8.93 13.91
CA LEU A 386 3.92 -7.93 12.86
C LEU A 386 5.20 -7.76 12.03
N HIS A 387 6.35 -8.18 12.54
CA HIS A 387 7.62 -8.06 11.84
C HIS A 387 7.66 -8.99 10.61
N PRO A 388 8.17 -8.56 9.44
CA PRO A 388 8.11 -9.36 8.23
C PRO A 388 9.02 -10.60 8.27
N THR A 389 9.94 -10.64 9.24
CA THR A 389 10.85 -11.75 9.55
C THR A 389 10.61 -12.29 10.97
N GLY A 390 9.39 -12.07 11.48
CA GLY A 390 8.97 -12.65 12.75
C GLY A 390 9.01 -14.17 12.72
N GLY A 391 9.45 -14.79 13.81
CA GLY A 391 9.30 -16.24 13.99
C GLY A 391 7.85 -16.67 14.30
N PRO A 392 7.66 -17.95 14.70
CA PRO A 392 6.36 -18.48 15.12
C PRO A 392 5.67 -17.56 16.12
N SER A 393 4.49 -17.10 15.74
CA SER A 393 3.70 -16.19 16.56
C SER A 393 2.77 -16.96 17.49
N PRO A 394 2.55 -16.46 18.73
CA PRO A 394 1.47 -16.94 19.59
C PRO A 394 0.08 -16.41 19.19
N PHE A 395 -0.03 -15.65 18.09
CA PHE A 395 -1.28 -15.04 17.64
C PHE A 395 -1.82 -15.66 16.37
N VAL A 396 -3.15 -15.78 16.33
CA VAL A 396 -3.94 -15.99 15.13
C VAL A 396 -4.49 -14.63 14.67
N SER A 397 -3.97 -14.11 13.56
CA SER A 397 -4.43 -12.83 12.98
C SER A 397 -5.76 -12.98 12.21
N VAL A 398 -6.70 -12.08 12.42
CA VAL A 398 -7.99 -12.05 11.73
C VAL A 398 -8.32 -10.64 11.26
N PHE A 399 -9.11 -10.51 10.20
CA PHE A 399 -9.41 -9.23 9.57
C PHE A 399 -10.91 -8.94 9.61
N VAL A 400 -11.32 -7.72 9.95
CA VAL A 400 -12.74 -7.32 9.89
C VAL A 400 -13.14 -6.78 8.51
N ASN A 401 -12.21 -6.64 7.58
CA ASN A 401 -12.48 -6.18 6.23
C ASN A 401 -12.31 -7.33 5.23
N LEU A 402 -13.41 -7.73 4.58
CA LEU A 402 -13.40 -8.86 3.63
C LEU A 402 -12.51 -8.58 2.41
N LEU A 403 -12.52 -7.36 1.89
CA LEU A 403 -11.68 -6.98 0.74
C LEU A 403 -10.19 -7.18 1.07
N GLN A 404 -9.72 -6.68 2.22
CA GLN A 404 -8.34 -6.85 2.66
C GLN A 404 -8.00 -8.32 2.89
N THR A 405 -8.97 -9.10 3.37
CA THR A 405 -8.81 -10.56 3.53
C THR A 405 -8.60 -11.21 2.16
N MET A 406 -9.51 -10.99 1.21
CA MET A 406 -9.43 -11.57 -0.13
C MET A 406 -8.21 -11.08 -0.92
N ALA A 407 -7.73 -9.85 -0.69
CA ALA A 407 -6.51 -9.32 -1.30
C ALA A 407 -5.24 -10.11 -0.92
N LYS A 408 -5.31 -10.96 0.10
CA LYS A 408 -4.23 -11.89 0.47
C LYS A 408 -4.30 -13.22 -0.26
N TYR A 409 -5.19 -13.41 -1.22
CA TYR A 409 -5.23 -14.58 -2.08
C TYR A 409 -3.86 -14.91 -2.67
N ARG A 410 -3.56 -16.21 -2.79
CA ARG A 410 -2.29 -16.72 -3.34
C ARG A 410 -2.51 -17.84 -4.35
N THR A 411 -3.31 -18.84 -3.98
CA THR A 411 -3.47 -20.09 -4.76
C THR A 411 -4.93 -20.58 -4.75
N PRO A 412 -5.35 -21.44 -5.69
CA PRO A 412 -6.72 -21.98 -5.71
C PRO A 412 -7.11 -22.74 -4.43
N ASN A 413 -6.14 -23.27 -3.68
CA ASN A 413 -6.34 -23.97 -2.40
C ASN A 413 -6.54 -23.02 -1.21
N THR A 414 -6.65 -21.71 -1.47
CA THR A 414 -6.91 -20.72 -0.42
C THR A 414 -8.29 -20.94 0.18
N ARG A 415 -8.39 -20.87 1.51
CA ARG A 415 -9.64 -20.96 2.28
C ARG A 415 -9.87 -19.69 3.09
N ILE A 416 -11.13 -19.41 3.37
CA ILE A 416 -11.57 -18.26 4.17
C ILE A 416 -12.51 -18.77 5.26
N ALA A 417 -12.20 -18.44 6.52
CA ALA A 417 -13.01 -18.74 7.69
C ALA A 417 -13.73 -17.46 8.12
N VAL A 418 -14.98 -17.64 8.53
CA VAL A 418 -15.83 -16.59 9.10
C VAL A 418 -15.91 -16.83 10.60
N ILE A 419 -15.57 -15.81 11.39
CA ILE A 419 -15.30 -15.95 12.84
C ILE A 419 -16.20 -15.00 13.63
N ASP A 420 -16.89 -15.51 14.65
CA ASP A 420 -17.66 -14.72 15.63
C ASP A 420 -16.70 -14.10 16.67
N LEU A 421 -16.35 -12.83 16.47
CA LEU A 421 -15.47 -12.06 17.37
C LEU A 421 -16.05 -11.84 18.79
N ALA A 422 -17.32 -12.12 18.99
CA ALA A 422 -18.00 -12.02 20.28
C ALA A 422 -18.41 -13.38 20.84
N HIS A 423 -17.86 -14.47 20.30
CA HIS A 423 -17.88 -15.75 20.98
C HIS A 423 -17.18 -15.61 22.34
N HIS A 424 -17.76 -16.20 23.38
CA HIS A 424 -17.31 -16.02 24.77
C HIS A 424 -15.86 -16.51 24.96
N SER A 425 -15.45 -17.57 24.27
CA SER A 425 -14.08 -18.11 24.34
C SER A 425 -13.00 -17.14 23.80
N LEU A 426 -13.38 -16.20 22.93
CA LEU A 426 -12.46 -15.17 22.39
C LEU A 426 -12.44 -13.90 23.26
N SER A 427 -13.45 -13.73 24.11
CA SER A 427 -13.54 -12.61 25.05
C SER A 427 -12.93 -12.94 26.41
N ALA A 428 -12.75 -14.22 26.72
CA ALA A 428 -12.12 -14.67 27.96
C ALA A 428 -10.63 -14.31 28.01
N GLY A 429 -10.15 -13.82 29.16
CA GLY A 429 -8.72 -13.66 29.45
C GLY A 429 -7.98 -12.67 28.54
N ASP A 430 -8.65 -11.62 28.06
CA ASP A 430 -8.07 -10.59 27.17
C ASP A 430 -7.33 -11.17 25.94
N LYS A 431 -7.83 -12.29 25.39
CA LYS A 431 -7.24 -12.95 24.22
C LYS A 431 -7.25 -12.11 22.94
N LYS A 432 -8.03 -11.03 22.87
CA LYS A 432 -8.28 -10.26 21.63
C LYS A 432 -7.62 -8.89 21.69
N PHE A 433 -6.72 -8.61 20.74
CA PHE A 433 -6.01 -7.34 20.64
C PHE A 433 -6.23 -6.69 19.29
N HIS A 434 -6.72 -5.44 19.27
CA HIS A 434 -6.78 -4.66 18.04
C HIS A 434 -5.40 -4.12 17.67
N VAL A 435 -4.94 -4.38 16.45
CA VAL A 435 -3.55 -4.11 16.07
C VAL A 435 -3.26 -2.61 16.07
N ARG A 436 -4.20 -1.77 15.64
CA ARG A 436 -4.02 -0.31 15.63
C ARG A 436 -3.66 0.23 17.01
N ASP A 437 -4.38 -0.22 18.05
CA ASP A 437 -4.17 0.25 19.43
C ASP A 437 -2.77 -0.13 19.92
N LYS A 438 -2.31 -1.33 19.55
CA LYS A 438 -0.98 -1.84 19.91
C LYS A 438 0.13 -1.19 19.08
N LEU A 439 -0.14 -0.82 17.83
CA LEU A 439 0.80 -0.08 16.98
C LEU A 439 1.11 1.31 17.52
N ALA A 440 0.12 2.01 18.09
CA ALA A 440 0.34 3.32 18.71
C ALA A 440 1.37 3.22 19.85
N ASP A 441 1.19 2.24 20.73
CA ASP A 441 2.09 1.94 21.85
C ASP A 441 3.50 1.51 21.39
N LEU A 442 3.59 0.62 20.40
CA LEU A 442 4.89 0.17 19.86
C LEU A 442 5.66 1.30 19.15
N ARG A 443 4.96 2.26 18.55
CA ARG A 443 5.57 3.44 17.91
C ARG A 443 6.05 4.47 18.92
N SER A 444 5.25 4.77 19.94
CA SER A 444 5.57 5.83 20.90
C SER A 444 6.73 5.44 21.83
N ASN A 445 6.81 4.18 22.24
CA ASN A 445 7.66 3.81 23.37
C ASN A 445 9.05 3.29 22.99
N HIS A 446 9.25 2.78 21.78
CA HIS A 446 10.47 2.02 21.48
C HIS A 446 10.99 2.12 20.03
N ASN A 447 10.41 2.97 19.17
CA ASN A 447 10.77 3.05 17.74
C ASN A 447 10.71 1.69 16.98
N LEU A 448 10.06 0.67 17.55
CA LEU A 448 10.10 -0.72 17.03
C LEU A 448 9.37 -0.89 15.69
N MET A 449 8.51 0.07 15.30
CA MET A 449 7.69 -0.03 14.10
C MET A 449 7.88 1.13 13.13
N GLN A 450 9.01 1.86 13.21
CA GLN A 450 9.30 2.93 12.25
C GLN A 450 9.54 2.41 10.83
N TRP A 451 9.90 1.13 10.69
CA TRP A 451 10.12 0.46 9.41
C TRP A 451 8.84 0.24 8.60
N THR A 452 7.63 0.39 9.21
CA THR A 452 6.37 0.09 8.52
C THR A 452 5.38 1.26 8.46
N ARG A 453 4.79 1.42 7.27
CA ARG A 453 3.60 2.24 7.05
C ARG A 453 2.30 1.53 7.47
N TYR A 454 2.38 0.29 7.92
CA TYR A 454 1.23 -0.51 8.33
C TYR A 454 0.45 0.18 9.47
N LYS A 455 -0.89 0.20 9.36
CA LYS A 455 -1.75 0.94 10.31
C LYS A 455 -2.62 0.04 11.18
N GLY A 456 -2.75 -1.25 10.86
CA GLY A 456 -3.48 -2.21 11.70
C GLY A 456 -4.97 -1.93 11.88
N PHE A 457 -5.60 -1.11 11.04
CA PHE A 457 -6.99 -0.66 11.26
C PHE A 457 -8.01 -1.79 11.29
N PHE A 458 -7.80 -2.81 10.48
CA PHE A 458 -8.77 -3.86 10.25
C PHE A 458 -8.31 -5.22 10.77
N GLU A 459 -7.26 -5.28 11.60
CA GLU A 459 -6.68 -6.53 12.07
C GLU A 459 -6.83 -6.67 13.59
N PHE A 460 -7.23 -7.87 14.00
CA PHE A 460 -7.18 -8.32 15.39
C PHE A 460 -6.20 -9.49 15.52
N LEU A 461 -5.48 -9.51 16.64
CA LEU A 461 -4.64 -10.62 17.05
C LEU A 461 -5.36 -11.40 18.14
N LEU A 462 -5.59 -12.69 17.91
CA LEU A 462 -6.20 -13.59 18.89
C LEU A 462 -5.10 -14.46 19.50
N TRP A 463 -4.92 -14.40 20.81
CA TRP A 463 -3.91 -15.16 21.53
C TRP A 463 -4.26 -16.64 21.57
N GLY A 464 -3.28 -17.47 21.22
CA GLY A 464 -3.43 -18.91 21.31
C GLY A 464 -4.09 -19.49 20.08
N ASP A 465 -5.41 -19.54 20.17
CA ASP A 465 -6.29 -20.35 19.33
C ASP A 465 -7.59 -19.63 18.98
N ILE A 466 -8.30 -20.18 18.00
CA ILE A 466 -9.70 -19.88 17.71
C ILE A 466 -10.44 -21.21 17.71
N PRO A 467 -11.26 -21.51 18.73
CA PRO A 467 -11.91 -22.81 18.82
C PRO A 467 -12.97 -22.99 17.73
N PRO A 468 -13.34 -24.24 17.40
CA PRO A 468 -14.31 -24.55 16.34
C PRO A 468 -15.65 -23.84 16.53
N ALA A 469 -16.11 -23.73 17.77
CA ALA A 469 -17.38 -23.07 18.11
C ALA A 469 -17.42 -21.57 17.78
N ALA A 470 -16.25 -20.92 17.66
CA ALA A 470 -16.15 -19.52 17.24
C ALA A 470 -16.06 -19.36 15.71
N ILE A 471 -15.89 -20.46 14.95
CA ILE A 471 -15.81 -20.46 13.49
C ILE A 471 -17.20 -20.77 12.94
N LEU A 472 -17.84 -19.75 12.37
CA LEU A 472 -19.19 -19.85 11.82
C LEU A 472 -19.22 -20.67 10.52
N HIS A 473 -18.19 -20.51 9.69
CA HIS A 473 -18.11 -21.16 8.38
C HIS A 473 -16.69 -21.17 7.84
N VAL A 474 -16.40 -22.11 6.94
CA VAL A 474 -15.19 -22.13 6.11
C VAL A 474 -15.60 -22.35 4.66
N THR A 475 -15.19 -21.43 3.79
CA THR A 475 -15.40 -21.49 2.34
C THR A 475 -14.08 -21.54 1.61
N SER A 476 -13.99 -22.26 0.50
CA SER A 476 -12.78 -22.28 -0.33
C SER A 476 -12.85 -21.22 -1.44
N TRP A 477 -11.68 -20.80 -1.95
CA TRP A 477 -11.64 -19.95 -3.13
C TRP A 477 -12.30 -20.62 -4.34
N SER A 478 -12.12 -21.94 -4.49
CA SER A 478 -12.79 -22.73 -5.53
C SER A 478 -14.31 -22.66 -5.42
N ASP A 479 -14.88 -22.64 -4.21
CA ASP A 479 -16.33 -22.49 -4.01
C ASP A 479 -16.81 -21.11 -4.47
N LEU A 480 -16.03 -20.05 -4.19
CA LEU A 480 -16.33 -18.69 -4.66
C LEU A 480 -16.21 -18.57 -6.18
N THR A 481 -15.20 -19.19 -6.80
CA THR A 481 -15.05 -19.25 -8.26
C THR A 481 -16.22 -20.00 -8.90
N ARG A 482 -16.63 -21.14 -8.32
CA ARG A 482 -17.80 -21.89 -8.79
C ARG A 482 -19.05 -21.04 -8.69
N LEU A 483 -19.26 -20.35 -7.56
CA LEU A 483 -20.41 -19.46 -7.38
C LEU A 483 -20.45 -18.35 -8.43
N ALA A 484 -19.32 -17.68 -8.67
CA ALA A 484 -19.20 -16.67 -9.72
C ALA A 484 -19.47 -17.26 -11.12
N SER A 485 -19.04 -18.50 -11.39
CA SER A 485 -19.34 -19.14 -12.69
C SER A 485 -20.82 -19.46 -12.89
N THR A 486 -21.58 -19.68 -11.80
CA THR A 486 -23.00 -20.03 -11.85
C THR A 486 -23.94 -18.82 -11.78
N ASP A 487 -23.49 -17.72 -11.18
CA ASP A 487 -24.29 -16.51 -10.98
C ASP A 487 -23.55 -15.29 -11.57
N PRO A 488 -24.00 -14.75 -12.72
CA PRO A 488 -23.31 -13.67 -13.42
C PRO A 488 -23.33 -12.35 -12.63
N ASP A 489 -24.35 -12.10 -11.81
CA ASP A 489 -24.42 -10.90 -10.97
C ASP A 489 -23.35 -10.99 -9.86
N VAL A 490 -23.20 -12.18 -9.26
CA VAL A 490 -22.15 -12.45 -8.27
C VAL A 490 -20.76 -12.34 -8.91
N ALA A 491 -20.54 -12.87 -10.12
CA ALA A 491 -19.27 -12.71 -10.84
C ALA A 491 -18.94 -11.23 -11.08
N HIS A 492 -19.93 -10.45 -11.50
CA HIS A 492 -19.77 -9.03 -11.78
C HIS A 492 -19.32 -8.27 -10.52
N ILE A 493 -19.94 -8.55 -9.38
CA ILE A 493 -19.64 -7.89 -8.10
C ILE A 493 -18.30 -8.37 -7.54
N LEU A 494 -18.09 -9.69 -7.38
CA LEU A 494 -16.87 -10.22 -6.76
C LEU A 494 -15.62 -9.88 -7.55
N SER A 495 -15.70 -9.93 -8.89
CA SER A 495 -14.56 -9.59 -9.76
C SER A 495 -13.28 -10.38 -9.44
N LEU A 496 -13.42 -11.67 -9.13
CA LEU A 496 -12.30 -12.53 -8.68
C LEU A 496 -11.02 -12.43 -9.52
N PRO A 497 -11.06 -12.31 -10.88
CA PRO A 497 -9.86 -12.17 -11.69
C PRO A 497 -8.97 -10.96 -11.32
N ILE A 498 -9.51 -9.92 -10.67
CA ILE A 498 -8.74 -8.77 -10.20
C ILE A 498 -7.82 -9.17 -9.05
N PHE A 499 -8.29 -10.02 -8.14
CA PHE A 499 -7.53 -10.47 -6.96
C PHE A 499 -6.36 -11.39 -7.36
N GLU A 500 -6.48 -12.09 -8.48
CA GLU A 500 -5.42 -12.92 -9.05
C GLU A 500 -4.30 -12.07 -9.68
N ARG A 501 -4.66 -10.92 -10.27
CA ARG A 501 -3.72 -10.04 -10.99
C ARG A 501 -3.08 -8.98 -10.11
N LEU A 502 -3.78 -8.51 -9.08
CA LEU A 502 -3.33 -7.42 -8.21
C LEU A 502 -3.00 -7.95 -6.82
N ASN A 503 -1.85 -7.55 -6.29
CA ASN A 503 -1.33 -8.07 -5.02
C ASN A 503 -1.51 -7.11 -3.82
N THR A 504 -2.17 -5.97 -4.00
CA THR A 504 -2.42 -5.01 -2.91
C THR A 504 -3.89 -4.60 -2.83
N SER A 505 -4.42 -4.57 -1.61
CA SER A 505 -5.81 -4.18 -1.32
C SER A 505 -6.14 -2.79 -1.86
N SER A 506 -5.21 -1.83 -1.81
CA SER A 506 -5.44 -0.48 -2.34
C SER A 506 -5.63 -0.46 -3.85
N ARG A 507 -4.87 -1.26 -4.62
CA ARG A 507 -5.02 -1.33 -6.08
C ARG A 507 -6.31 -2.05 -6.46
N ILE A 508 -6.64 -3.12 -5.73
CA ILE A 508 -7.91 -3.84 -5.90
C ILE A 508 -9.09 -2.91 -5.60
N ALA A 509 -9.09 -2.22 -4.45
CA ALA A 509 -10.13 -1.26 -4.07
C ALA A 509 -10.32 -0.17 -5.13
N LYS A 510 -9.22 0.42 -5.64
CA LYS A 510 -9.28 1.43 -6.71
C LYS A 510 -9.90 0.88 -7.98
N HIS A 511 -9.60 -0.38 -8.34
CA HIS A 511 -10.18 -1.01 -9.53
C HIS A 511 -11.67 -1.30 -9.34
N ILE A 512 -12.07 -1.86 -8.19
CA ILE A 512 -13.48 -2.14 -7.88
C ILE A 512 -14.30 -0.84 -7.82
N ALA A 513 -13.77 0.21 -7.18
CA ALA A 513 -14.46 1.50 -7.08
C ALA A 513 -14.75 2.15 -8.43
N ARG A 514 -13.92 1.89 -9.46
CA ARG A 514 -14.14 2.39 -10.83
C ARG A 514 -15.32 1.72 -11.53
N LYS A 515 -15.72 0.52 -11.10
CA LYS A 515 -16.94 -0.13 -11.61
C LYS A 515 -18.21 0.62 -11.21
N ALA A 516 -18.12 1.53 -10.24
CA ALA A 516 -19.23 2.38 -9.80
C ALA A 516 -20.51 1.60 -9.49
N LEU A 517 -20.38 0.46 -8.82
CA LEU A 517 -21.51 -0.40 -8.44
C LEU A 517 -22.54 0.39 -7.64
N ALA A 518 -23.80 0.30 -8.03
CA ALA A 518 -24.93 0.91 -7.32
C ALA A 518 -25.64 -0.15 -6.47
N LEU A 519 -26.13 0.24 -5.30
CA LEU A 519 -26.98 -0.63 -4.49
C LEU A 519 -28.41 -0.62 -5.09
N ASP A 520 -28.70 -1.66 -5.86
CA ASP A 520 -30.00 -1.98 -6.45
C ASP A 520 -30.48 -3.39 -6.04
N ASP A 521 -31.63 -3.83 -6.55
CA ASP A 521 -32.24 -5.11 -6.18
C ASP A 521 -31.34 -6.31 -6.52
N ASN A 522 -30.71 -6.31 -7.70
CA ASN A 522 -29.82 -7.37 -8.14
C ASN A 522 -28.55 -7.42 -7.28
N THR A 523 -27.98 -6.26 -6.96
CA THR A 523 -26.81 -6.15 -6.09
C THR A 523 -27.15 -6.60 -4.68
N ALA A 524 -28.29 -6.16 -4.12
CA ALA A 524 -28.73 -6.58 -2.79
C ALA A 524 -28.97 -8.09 -2.72
N ARG A 525 -29.63 -8.67 -3.74
CA ARG A 525 -29.82 -10.12 -3.88
C ARG A 525 -28.48 -10.86 -3.94
N SER A 526 -27.54 -10.38 -4.74
CA SER A 526 -26.22 -10.98 -4.89
C SER A 526 -25.38 -10.90 -3.60
N ILE A 527 -25.48 -9.81 -2.84
CA ILE A 527 -24.89 -9.71 -1.50
C ILE A 527 -25.51 -10.78 -0.57
N GLY A 528 -26.81 -11.04 -0.69
CA GLY A 528 -27.49 -12.14 0.04
C GLY A 528 -26.97 -13.52 -0.34
N VAL A 529 -26.79 -13.78 -1.64
CA VAL A 529 -26.20 -15.04 -2.15
C VAL A 529 -24.77 -15.22 -1.65
N LEU A 530 -23.98 -14.15 -1.63
CA LEU A 530 -22.63 -14.15 -1.08
C LEU A 530 -22.62 -14.39 0.43
N ALA A 531 -23.48 -13.71 1.19
CA ALA A 531 -23.63 -13.93 2.63
C ALA A 531 -23.90 -15.41 2.95
N ARG A 532 -24.76 -16.06 2.16
CA ARG A 532 -25.01 -17.52 2.25
C ARG A 532 -23.76 -18.34 1.92
N ALA A 533 -23.00 -17.97 0.90
CA ALA A 533 -21.74 -18.66 0.57
C ALA A 533 -20.65 -18.51 1.64
N PHE A 534 -20.77 -17.51 2.52
CA PHE A 534 -19.99 -17.33 3.74
C PHE A 534 -20.66 -17.94 4.99
N GLY A 535 -21.70 -18.76 4.81
CA GLY A 535 -22.39 -19.50 5.86
C GLY A 535 -23.20 -18.63 6.83
N LEU A 536 -23.55 -17.40 6.43
CA LEU A 536 -24.36 -16.49 7.26
C LEU A 536 -25.85 -16.89 7.33
N ASP A 537 -26.21 -17.95 6.61
CA ASP A 537 -27.50 -18.62 6.71
C ASP A 537 -27.53 -19.71 7.81
N ASN A 538 -26.43 -19.98 8.53
CA ASN A 538 -26.40 -20.98 9.59
C ASN A 538 -27.22 -20.55 10.83
N PRO A 539 -27.98 -21.46 11.49
CA PRO A 539 -28.66 -21.26 12.78
C PRO A 539 -27.88 -20.50 13.86
N THR A 540 -26.56 -20.72 13.97
CA THR A 540 -25.70 -20.09 14.99
C THR A 540 -25.40 -18.62 14.72
N VAL A 541 -25.66 -18.15 13.50
CA VAL A 541 -25.40 -16.77 13.07
C VAL A 541 -26.42 -15.83 13.70
N LYS A 542 -25.94 -14.68 14.17
CA LYS A 542 -26.75 -13.62 14.79
C LYS A 542 -26.92 -12.44 13.83
N SER A 543 -27.97 -11.64 14.02
CA SER A 543 -28.25 -10.44 13.21
C SER A 543 -27.02 -9.53 13.01
N ARG A 544 -26.27 -9.28 14.09
CA ARG A 544 -25.05 -8.47 14.06
C ARG A 544 -23.95 -8.99 13.13
N HIS A 545 -23.84 -10.31 12.93
CA HIS A 545 -22.87 -10.88 12.00
C HIS A 545 -23.23 -10.52 10.55
N VAL A 546 -24.51 -10.60 10.21
CA VAL A 546 -25.01 -10.21 8.88
C VAL A 546 -24.87 -8.70 8.67
N ALA A 547 -25.18 -7.88 9.68
CA ALA A 547 -25.00 -6.43 9.60
C ALA A 547 -23.53 -6.06 9.35
N ASP A 548 -22.59 -6.66 10.07
CA ASP A 548 -21.15 -6.41 9.88
C ASP A 548 -20.64 -6.90 8.52
N PHE A 549 -21.12 -8.05 8.04
CA PHE A 549 -20.82 -8.53 6.69
C PHE A 549 -21.28 -7.53 5.63
N VAL A 550 -22.56 -7.10 5.69
CA VAL A 550 -23.13 -6.15 4.73
C VAL A 550 -22.38 -4.82 4.79
N ALA A 551 -22.09 -4.31 5.99
CA ALA A 551 -21.38 -3.05 6.16
C ALA A 551 -19.99 -3.08 5.52
N THR A 552 -19.20 -4.10 5.87
CA THR A 552 -17.82 -4.26 5.40
C THR A 552 -17.74 -4.61 3.92
N PHE A 553 -18.74 -5.31 3.38
CA PHE A 553 -18.85 -5.60 1.94
C PHE A 553 -19.15 -4.34 1.14
N ILE A 554 -20.16 -3.56 1.52
CA ILE A 554 -20.52 -2.30 0.84
C ILE A 554 -19.35 -1.32 0.86
N GLU A 555 -18.70 -1.15 2.02
CA GLU A 555 -17.52 -0.30 2.15
C GLU A 555 -16.36 -0.80 1.29
N GLY A 556 -16.02 -2.09 1.41
CA GLY A 556 -14.91 -2.71 0.67
C GLY A 556 -15.07 -2.65 -0.85
N TRP A 557 -16.30 -2.80 -1.35
CA TRP A 557 -16.62 -2.73 -2.78
C TRP A 557 -17.03 -1.33 -3.25
N SER A 558 -16.99 -0.32 -2.38
CA SER A 558 -17.37 1.06 -2.70
C SER A 558 -18.76 1.16 -3.36
N ILE A 559 -19.71 0.34 -2.89
CA ILE A 559 -21.06 0.29 -3.46
C ILE A 559 -21.81 1.56 -3.07
N ARG A 560 -22.26 2.30 -4.08
CA ARG A 560 -22.89 3.61 -3.90
C ARG A 560 -24.38 3.48 -3.70
N SER A 561 -24.95 4.37 -2.90
CA SER A 561 -26.39 4.60 -2.90
C SER A 561 -26.83 4.97 -4.32
N SER A 562 -27.82 4.27 -4.86
CA SER A 562 -28.47 4.71 -6.10
C SER A 562 -29.12 6.09 -5.87
N SER A 563 -29.13 6.95 -6.89
CA SER A 563 -29.72 8.30 -6.82
C SER A 563 -31.20 8.27 -6.41
N ARG A 564 -31.87 7.14 -6.63
CA ARG A 564 -33.27 6.89 -6.24
C ARG A 564 -33.52 6.94 -4.74
N LEU A 565 -32.50 6.68 -3.90
CA LEU A 565 -32.65 6.63 -2.44
C LEU A 565 -32.94 8.00 -1.78
N SER A 566 -32.80 9.13 -2.47
CA SER A 566 -32.94 10.46 -1.87
C SER A 566 -34.38 10.81 -1.45
N ASN A 567 -35.39 10.36 -2.21
CA ASN A 567 -36.77 10.84 -2.03
C ASN A 567 -37.67 9.86 -1.25
N ASN A 568 -37.25 8.59 -1.12
CA ASN A 568 -38.01 7.57 -0.38
C ASN A 568 -37.11 6.48 0.20
N LYS A 569 -36.16 6.90 1.05
CA LYS A 569 -35.10 6.02 1.59
C LYS A 569 -35.66 4.77 2.28
N ALA A 570 -36.69 4.90 3.10
CA ALA A 570 -37.24 3.78 3.88
C ALA A 570 -37.89 2.71 2.99
N THR A 571 -38.72 3.11 2.02
CA THR A 571 -39.42 2.17 1.12
C THR A 571 -38.41 1.45 0.23
N ILE A 572 -37.42 2.16 -0.31
CA ILE A 572 -36.38 1.57 -1.17
C ILE A 572 -35.48 0.63 -0.37
N LEU A 573 -35.02 1.01 0.83
CA LEU A 573 -34.24 0.11 1.69
C LEU A 573 -35.01 -1.15 2.06
N ASN A 574 -36.32 -1.05 2.30
CA ASN A 574 -37.14 -2.22 2.56
C ASN A 574 -37.23 -3.15 1.34
N ALA A 575 -37.39 -2.61 0.12
CA ALA A 575 -37.37 -3.40 -1.11
C ALA A 575 -36.01 -4.11 -1.31
N LEU A 576 -34.91 -3.39 -1.15
CA LEU A 576 -33.56 -3.95 -1.20
C LEU A 576 -33.35 -5.04 -0.13
N ALA A 577 -33.89 -4.85 1.07
CA ALA A 577 -33.81 -5.82 2.16
C ALA A 577 -34.59 -7.11 1.84
N VAL A 578 -35.72 -7.00 1.15
CA VAL A 578 -36.46 -8.17 0.62
C VAL A 578 -35.62 -8.91 -0.42
N SER A 579 -35.00 -8.18 -1.35
CA SER A 579 -34.10 -8.76 -2.37
C SER A 579 -32.89 -9.47 -1.74
N PHE A 580 -32.26 -8.86 -0.74
CA PHE A 580 -31.19 -9.48 0.05
C PHE A 580 -31.66 -10.75 0.76
N ALA A 581 -32.79 -10.70 1.47
CA ALA A 581 -33.34 -11.85 2.20
C ALA A 581 -33.68 -13.01 1.25
N ALA A 582 -34.17 -12.72 0.05
CA ALA A 582 -34.40 -13.72 -0.99
C ALA A 582 -33.08 -14.37 -1.47
N GLY A 583 -32.01 -13.58 -1.62
CA GLY A 583 -30.68 -14.10 -1.97
C GLY A 583 -30.07 -14.98 -0.86
N LEU A 584 -30.22 -14.56 0.40
CA LEU A 584 -29.79 -15.32 1.57
C LEU A 584 -30.58 -16.64 1.70
N ASN A 585 -31.85 -16.65 1.27
CA ASN A 585 -32.74 -17.82 1.20
C ASN A 585 -32.75 -18.67 2.47
N ARG A 586 -33.03 -18.04 3.61
CA ARG A 586 -33.05 -18.74 4.89
C ARG A 586 -34.49 -18.93 5.38
N PRO A 587 -34.99 -20.18 5.46
CA PRO A 587 -36.39 -20.44 5.78
C PRO A 587 -36.73 -20.18 7.25
N GLU A 588 -35.77 -20.35 8.17
CA GLU A 588 -36.00 -20.22 9.62
C GLU A 588 -34.79 -19.55 10.29
N THR A 589 -34.91 -18.27 10.60
CA THR A 589 -33.91 -17.50 11.34
C THR A 589 -34.41 -17.13 12.73
N PRO A 590 -33.55 -17.14 13.76
CA PRO A 590 -33.87 -16.53 15.05
C PRO A 590 -33.86 -14.98 15.00
N PHE A 591 -33.52 -14.39 13.86
CA PHE A 591 -33.45 -12.93 13.64
C PHE A 591 -34.03 -12.53 12.29
N ASP A 592 -34.45 -11.29 12.11
CA ASP A 592 -34.91 -10.80 10.81
C ASP A 592 -33.72 -10.42 9.89
N PRO A 593 -33.46 -11.15 8.79
CA PRO A 593 -32.37 -10.83 7.87
C PRO A 593 -32.55 -9.48 7.17
N LYS A 594 -33.79 -8.99 7.02
CA LYS A 594 -34.06 -7.68 6.42
C LYS A 594 -33.58 -6.57 7.35
N ALA A 595 -33.91 -6.66 8.63
CA ALA A 595 -33.45 -5.72 9.65
C ALA A 595 -31.91 -5.69 9.74
N ALA A 596 -31.26 -6.87 9.70
CA ALA A 596 -29.80 -6.96 9.71
C ALA A 596 -29.15 -6.31 8.48
N PHE A 597 -29.73 -6.50 7.29
CA PHE A 597 -29.27 -5.85 6.07
C PHE A 597 -29.40 -4.33 6.15
N VAL A 598 -30.55 -3.81 6.60
CA VAL A 598 -30.77 -2.36 6.76
C VAL A 598 -29.78 -1.75 7.74
N ASP A 599 -29.52 -2.41 8.88
CA ASP A 599 -28.51 -1.99 9.85
C ASP A 599 -27.10 -1.95 9.21
N GLY A 600 -26.71 -2.99 8.47
CA GLY A 600 -25.44 -3.03 7.75
C GLY A 600 -25.28 -1.90 6.72
N VAL A 601 -26.32 -1.61 5.94
CA VAL A 601 -26.31 -0.49 4.97
C VAL A 601 -26.19 0.86 5.67
N ILE A 602 -26.92 1.07 6.78
CA ILE A 602 -26.85 2.30 7.57
C ILE A 602 -25.43 2.48 8.12
N ARG A 603 -24.82 1.43 8.68
CA ARG A 603 -23.42 1.46 9.15
C ARG A 603 -22.47 1.83 8.02
N ALA A 604 -22.57 1.20 6.86
CA ALA A 604 -21.68 1.45 5.73
C ALA A 604 -21.66 2.91 5.25
N TRP A 605 -22.79 3.63 5.36
CA TRP A 605 -22.90 5.02 4.88
C TRP A 605 -22.81 6.08 5.97
N THR A 606 -22.87 5.68 7.25
CA THR A 606 -22.62 6.57 8.38
C THR A 606 -21.14 6.64 8.74
N LEU A 607 -20.36 5.62 8.37
CA LEU A 607 -18.90 5.56 8.39
C LEU A 607 -18.29 6.37 7.23
#